data_AF-J6I1P6-F1
#
_entry.id   AF-J6I1P6-F1
#
_cell.length_a   1.000
_cell.length_b   1.000
_cell.length_c   1.000
_cell.angle_alpha   90.00
_cell.angle_beta   90.00
_cell.angle_gamma   90.00
#
_symmetry.space_group_name_H-M   'P 1'
#
loop_
_entity.id
_entity.type
_entity.pdbx_description
1 polymer ?
#
loop_
_entity_poly.entity_id
_entity_poly.type
_entity_poly.pdbx_seq_one_letter_code
_entity_poly.pdbx_strand_id
1 'polypeptide(L)'
;MPHSPEDKKRALSRVRRIRGQVEALERALESGEPCMTILQQIASIRGAANGLMGEMVEIHLQDELVSGETTPDQRAARMAEVGHLLRSYLK
;
A
#
# COMPACT_ATOMS: atom_id res chain seq x y z
N MET A 1 1.81 12.03 0.22
CA MET A 1 0.88 11.67 1.34
C MET A 1 -0.53 11.95 0.84
N PRO A 2 -1.57 11.16 1.17
CA PRO A 2 -2.93 11.46 0.77
C PRO A 2 -3.31 12.90 1.17
N HIS A 3 -3.80 13.70 0.23
CA HIS A 3 -4.19 15.08 0.49
C HIS A 3 -5.48 15.15 1.29
N SER A 4 -6.41 14.22 1.05
CA SER A 4 -7.66 14.12 1.78
C SER A 4 -7.47 13.54 3.19
N PRO A 5 -8.05 14.18 4.25
CA PRO A 5 -8.10 13.61 5.59
C PRO A 5 -8.80 12.24 5.64
N GLU A 6 -9.79 12.02 4.77
CA GLU A 6 -10.53 10.76 4.69
C GLU A 6 -9.63 9.64 4.16
N ASP A 7 -8.93 9.88 3.06
CA ASP A 7 -7.99 8.94 2.44
C ASP A 7 -6.87 8.58 3.41
N LYS A 8 -6.34 9.59 4.12
CA LYS A 8 -5.36 9.37 5.19
C LYS A 8 -5.91 8.45 6.29
N LYS A 9 -7.16 8.65 6.73
CA LYS A 9 -7.80 7.81 7.74
C LYS A 9 -7.99 6.37 7.24
N ARG A 10 -8.42 6.18 5.99
CA ARG A 10 -8.58 4.84 5.38
C ARG A 10 -7.25 4.12 5.25
N ALA A 11 -6.21 4.78 4.73
CA ALA A 11 -4.87 4.21 4.62
C ALA A 11 -4.30 3.81 6.00
N LEU A 12 -4.42 4.67 7.02
CA LEU A 12 -3.99 4.36 8.38
C LEU A 12 -4.74 3.17 8.98
N SER A 13 -6.03 3.04 8.72
CA SER A 13 -6.83 1.88 9.16
C SER A 13 -6.27 0.57 8.58
N ARG A 14 -5.94 0.56 7.29
CA ARG A 14 -5.32 -0.62 6.64
C ARG A 14 -3.93 -0.93 7.19
N VAL A 15 -3.08 0.08 7.40
CA VAL A 15 -1.76 -0.10 8.01
C VAL A 15 -1.87 -0.73 9.40
N ARG A 16 -2.81 -0.27 10.23
CA ARG A 16 -3.05 -0.84 11.56
C ARG A 16 -3.52 -2.29 11.49
N ARG A 17 -4.35 -2.64 10.51
CA ARG A 17 -4.77 -4.03 10.27
C ARG A 17 -3.60 -4.92 9.86
N ILE A 18 -2.76 -4.46 8.92
CA ILE A 18 -1.55 -5.19 8.49
C ILE A 18 -0.61 -5.40 9.68
N ARG A 19 -0.41 -4.38 10.51
CA ARG A 19 0.39 -4.50 11.74
C ARG A 19 -0.12 -5.63 12.63
N GLY A 20 -1.43 -5.69 12.89
CA GLY A 20 -2.02 -6.78 13.68
C GLY A 20 -1.83 -8.18 13.05
N GLN A 21 -1.81 -8.28 11.72
CA GLN A 21 -1.49 -9.54 11.03
C GLN A 21 -0.02 -9.92 11.20
N VAL A 22 0.91 -8.96 11.13
CA VAL A 22 2.34 -9.19 11.35
C VAL A 22 2.61 -9.60 12.81
N GLU A 23 2.00 -8.92 13.78
CA GLU A 23 2.09 -9.30 15.20
C GLU A 23 1.53 -10.71 15.45
N ALA A 24 0.49 -11.13 14.70
CA ALA A 24 -0.03 -12.49 14.78
C ALA A 24 0.92 -13.53 14.16
N LEU A 25 1.59 -13.18 13.07
CA LEU A 25 2.61 -14.02 12.44
C LEU A 25 3.81 -14.24 13.37
N GLU A 26 4.27 -13.18 14.03
CA GLU A 26 5.35 -13.25 15.03
C GLU A 26 4.98 -14.23 16.15
N ARG A 27 3.79 -14.09 16.76
CA ARG A 27 3.32 -15.01 17.80
C ARG A 27 3.20 -16.46 17.32
N ALA A 28 2.76 -16.68 16.08
CA ALA A 28 2.63 -18.01 15.51
C ALA A 28 4.01 -18.68 15.29
N LEU A 29 5.03 -17.89 14.94
CA LEU A 29 6.41 -18.37 14.85
C LEU A 29 6.99 -18.69 16.24
N GLU A 30 6.78 -17.81 17.23
CA GLU A 30 7.25 -18.02 18.61
C GLU A 30 6.62 -19.25 19.27
N SER A 31 5.35 -19.52 18.99
CA SER A 31 4.62 -20.66 19.55
C SER A 31 4.84 -21.97 18.78
N GLY A 32 5.56 -21.94 17.67
CA GLY A 32 5.85 -23.12 16.85
C GLY A 32 4.63 -23.66 16.09
N GLU A 33 3.75 -22.77 15.60
CA GLU A 33 2.59 -23.19 14.81
C GLU A 33 2.99 -23.93 13.52
N PRO A 34 2.08 -24.78 12.96
CA PRO A 34 2.35 -25.51 11.74
C PRO A 34 2.78 -24.60 10.58
N CYS A 35 3.77 -25.04 9.80
CA CYS A 35 4.28 -24.29 8.64
C CYS A 35 3.17 -23.86 7.66
N MET A 36 2.13 -24.66 7.49
CA MET A 36 0.99 -24.31 6.64
C MET A 36 0.23 -23.08 7.16
N THR A 37 0.05 -22.95 8.48
CA THR A 37 -0.58 -21.77 9.10
C THR A 37 0.26 -20.52 8.89
N ILE A 38 1.58 -20.63 9.09
CA ILE A 38 2.54 -19.55 8.82
C ILE A 38 2.46 -19.09 7.35
N LEU A 39 2.46 -20.03 6.40
CA LEU A 39 2.33 -19.73 4.97
C LEU A 39 1.00 -19.02 4.64
N GLN A 40 -0.10 -19.43 5.24
CA GLN A 40 -1.41 -18.78 5.07
C GLN A 40 -1.41 -17.35 5.62
N GLN A 41 -0.79 -17.11 6.77
CA GLN A 41 -0.66 -15.77 7.34
C GLN A 41 0.20 -14.86 6.47
N ILE A 42 1.33 -15.35 5.95
CA ILE A 42 2.17 -14.61 5.00
C ILE A 42 1.37 -14.26 3.73
N ALA A 43 0.63 -15.23 3.17
CA ALA A 43 -0.20 -14.99 1.99
C ALA A 43 -1.28 -13.91 2.26
N SER A 44 -1.88 -13.93 3.45
CA SER A 44 -2.87 -12.94 3.90
C SER A 44 -2.26 -11.54 4.05
N ILE A 45 -1.08 -11.43 4.65
CA ILE A 45 -0.33 -10.15 4.79
C ILE A 45 0.02 -9.60 3.40
N ARG A 46 0.54 -10.45 2.51
CA ARG A 46 0.84 -10.06 1.12
C ARG A 46 -0.40 -9.52 0.41
N GLY A 47 -1.54 -10.19 0.54
CA GLY A 47 -2.81 -9.73 -0.03
C GLY A 47 -3.25 -8.37 0.52
N ALA A 48 -3.15 -8.17 1.83
CA ALA A 48 -3.48 -6.90 2.48
C ALA A 48 -2.54 -5.76 2.06
N ALA A 49 -1.23 -6.02 1.96
CA ALA A 49 -0.23 -5.07 1.49
C ALA A 49 -0.46 -4.68 0.02
N ASN A 50 -0.75 -5.65 -0.85
CA ASN A 50 -1.08 -5.39 -2.25
C ASN A 50 -2.36 -4.55 -2.39
N GLY A 51 -3.38 -4.84 -1.59
CA GLY A 51 -4.61 -4.03 -1.58
C GLY A 51 -4.36 -2.58 -1.15
N LEU A 52 -3.53 -2.37 -0.12
CA LEU A 52 -3.12 -1.01 0.29
C LEU A 52 -2.30 -0.31 -0.79
N MET A 53 -1.38 -1.02 -1.45
CA MET A 53 -0.57 -0.47 -2.53
C MET A 53 -1.46 0.04 -3.68
N GLY A 54 -2.44 -0.76 -4.13
CA GLY A 54 -3.37 -0.36 -5.17
C GLY A 54 -4.13 0.92 -4.82
N GLU A 55 -4.70 0.99 -3.61
CA GLU A 55 -5.41 2.19 -3.13
C GLU A 55 -4.49 3.42 -3.05
N MET A 56 -3.24 3.25 -2.58
CA MET A 56 -2.28 4.36 -2.48
C MET A 56 -1.82 4.87 -3.84
N VAL A 57 -1.66 3.99 -4.83
CA VAL A 57 -1.36 4.39 -6.22
C VAL A 57 -2.50 5.23 -6.77
N GLU A 58 -3.74 4.75 -6.63
CA GLU A 58 -4.93 5.46 -7.11
C GLU A 58 -5.05 6.87 -6.48
N ILE A 59 -4.96 6.95 -5.15
CA ILE A 59 -5.00 8.22 -4.41
C ILE A 59 -3.90 9.16 -4.94
N HIS A 60 -2.67 8.68 -5.08
CA HIS A 60 -1.56 9.53 -5.50
C HIS A 60 -1.72 10.02 -6.94
N LEU A 61 -2.19 9.18 -7.87
CA LEU A 61 -2.47 9.60 -9.23
C LEU A 61 -3.58 10.66 -9.26
N GLN A 62 -4.65 10.47 -8.48
CA GLN A 62 -5.75 11.42 -8.38
C GLN A 62 -5.30 12.77 -7.80
N ASP A 63 -4.50 12.74 -6.74
CA ASP A 63 -4.00 13.91 -6.02
C ASP A 63 -2.99 14.72 -6.85
N GLU A 64 -2.10 14.04 -7.57
CA GLU A 64 -0.95 14.69 -8.23
C GLU A 64 -1.11 14.93 -9.73
N LEU A 65 -1.94 14.13 -10.42
CA LEU A 65 -2.06 14.20 -11.88
C LEU A 65 -3.43 14.71 -12.35
N VAL A 66 -4.49 14.50 -11.55
CA VAL A 66 -5.86 14.85 -11.93
C VAL A 66 -6.34 16.12 -11.23
N SER A 67 -6.08 16.24 -9.93
CA SER A 67 -6.60 17.34 -9.12
C SER A 67 -5.73 18.60 -9.22
N GLY A 68 -6.38 19.76 -9.15
CA GLY A 68 -5.73 21.07 -9.18
C GLY A 68 -5.32 21.54 -10.58
N GLU A 69 -5.04 22.84 -10.70
CA GLU A 69 -4.57 23.42 -11.94
C GLU A 69 -3.07 23.17 -12.10
N THR A 70 -2.71 22.27 -13.02
CA THR A 70 -1.32 21.90 -13.33
C THR A 70 -1.02 22.11 -14.81
N THR A 71 0.23 22.43 -15.13
CA THR A 71 0.70 22.45 -16.52
C THR A 71 1.03 21.04 -17.01
N PRO A 72 1.06 20.82 -18.34
CA PRO A 72 1.51 19.54 -18.91
C PRO A 72 2.91 19.12 -18.41
N ASP A 73 3.85 20.05 -18.31
CA ASP A 73 5.22 19.78 -17.85
C ASP A 73 5.27 19.34 -16.39
N GLN A 74 4.44 19.96 -15.52
CA GLN A 74 4.32 19.55 -14.13
C GLN A 74 3.77 18.12 -14.01
N ARG A 75 2.74 17.78 -14.80
CA ARG A 75 2.20 16.42 -14.82
C ARG A 75 3.21 15.40 -15.35
N ALA A 76 3.99 15.75 -16.37
CA ALA A 76 5.03 14.87 -16.92
C ALA A 76 6.12 14.55 -15.89
N ALA A 77 6.58 15.55 -15.13
CA ALA A 77 7.55 15.36 -14.06
C ALA A 77 7.00 14.45 -12.95
N ARG A 78 5.78 14.71 -12.47
CA ARG A 78 5.10 13.89 -11.45
C ARG A 78 4.89 12.45 -11.92
N MET A 79 4.49 12.25 -13.18
CA MET A 79 4.31 10.92 -13.75
C MET A 79 5.63 10.13 -13.83
N ALA A 80 6.76 10.80 -14.10
CA ALA A 80 8.07 10.14 -14.15
C ALA A 80 8.47 9.56 -12.78
N GLU A 81 8.18 10.27 -11.68
CA GLU A 81 8.40 9.79 -10.32
C GLU A 81 7.58 8.53 -10.01
N VAL A 82 6.28 8.55 -10.32
CA VAL A 82 5.38 7.40 -10.10
C VAL A 82 5.74 6.23 -10.99
N GLY A 83 6.15 6.50 -12.23
CA GLY A 83 6.53 5.47 -13.20
C GLY A 83 7.68 4.58 -12.70
N HIS A 84 8.63 5.12 -11.92
CA HIS A 84 9.67 4.31 -11.30
C HIS A 84 9.07 3.33 -10.28
N LEU A 85 8.17 3.81 -9.42
CA LEU A 85 7.56 3.02 -8.36
C LEU A 85 6.68 1.90 -8.93
N LEU A 86 5.91 2.20 -9.98
CA LEU A 86 5.08 1.22 -10.70
C LEU A 86 5.94 0.12 -11.36
N ARG A 87 7.08 0.48 -11.96
CA ARG A 87 8.01 -0.51 -12.55
C ARG A 87 8.64 -1.44 -11.53
N SER A 88 8.86 -0.99 -10.29
CA SER A 88 9.32 -1.88 -9.21
C SER A 88 8.21 -2.77 -8.65
N TYR A 89 6.97 -2.29 -8.68
CA TYR A 89 5.81 -3.00 -8.12
C TYR A 89 5.24 -4.07 -9.07
N LEU A 90 5.26 -3.83 -10.38
CA LEU A 90 4.68 -4.70 -11.41
C LEU A 90 5.66 -5.75 -11.96
N LYS A 91 6.81 -5.95 -11.31
CA LYS A 91 7.72 -7.07 -11.59
C LYS A 91 7.26 -8.31 -10.83
#